data_AF-A0A833SMW6-F1
#
_entry.id   AF-A0A833SMW6-F1
#
_cell.length_a   1.000
_cell.length_b   1.000
_cell.length_c   1.000
_cell.angle_alpha   90.00
_cell.angle_beta   90.00
_cell.angle_gamma   90.00
#
_symmetry.space_group_name_H-M   'P 1'
#
loop_
_entity.id
_entity.type
_entity.pdbx_description
1 polymer ?
#
loop_
_entity_poly.entity_id
_entity_poly.type
_entity_poly.pdbx_seq_one_letter_code
_entity_poly.pdbx_strand_id
1 'polypeptide(L)'
;TSLLYGNGPGFQLYWGLRPDVDEIESMGPSYKQQAAVPLGSETHAGEDVAVFARGPWAHLMHGVQEQTFVAHVMAFAACVEPYTTDCRPQPPTSPMDTAHQAACPSSLALLVGVLLQLLVPALH
;
A
#
# COMPACT_ATOMS: atom_id res chain seq x y z
N THR A 1 19.26 -16.14 21.26
CA THR A 1 18.64 -15.71 19.98
C THR A 1 19.46 -16.19 18.80
N SER A 2 18.85 -16.48 17.66
CA SER A 2 19.55 -16.78 16.40
C SER A 2 19.81 -15.55 15.53
N LEU A 3 19.27 -14.39 15.90
CA LEU A 3 19.38 -13.14 15.13
C LEU A 3 20.73 -12.45 15.36
N LEU A 4 21.28 -11.87 14.29
CA LEU A 4 22.51 -11.09 14.26
C LEU A 4 22.37 -9.94 13.27
N TYR A 5 23.24 -8.92 13.40
CA TYR A 5 23.33 -7.81 12.45
C TYR A 5 24.72 -7.77 11.79
N GLY A 6 24.79 -7.22 10.57
CA GLY A 6 26.08 -6.98 9.92
C GLY A 6 26.91 -5.92 10.63
N ASN A 7 26.26 -4.85 11.09
CA ASN A 7 26.88 -3.74 11.80
C ASN A 7 25.92 -3.14 12.84
N GLY A 8 26.39 -2.16 13.60
CA GLY A 8 25.54 -1.40 14.52
C GLY A 8 26.04 -1.38 15.96
N PRO A 9 25.19 -0.90 16.89
CA PRO A 9 25.58 -0.67 18.27
C PRO A 9 25.64 -1.94 19.13
N GLY A 10 25.35 -3.10 18.53
CA GLY A 10 25.43 -4.40 19.20
C GLY A 10 26.83 -5.03 19.18
N PHE A 11 27.80 -4.42 18.50
CA PHE A 11 29.20 -4.84 18.62
C PHE A 11 29.68 -4.63 20.06
N GLN A 12 30.16 -5.69 20.68
CA GLN A 12 30.72 -5.63 22.04
C GLN A 12 31.97 -6.49 22.14
N LEU A 13 32.97 -5.97 22.86
CA LEU A 13 34.14 -6.72 23.29
C LEU A 13 34.30 -6.57 24.80
N TYR A 14 34.35 -7.70 25.51
CA TYR A 14 34.68 -7.76 26.92
C TYR A 14 36.10 -8.33 27.05
N TRP A 15 37.06 -7.49 27.48
CA TRP A 15 38.49 -7.82 27.50
C TRP A 15 39.06 -8.30 26.15
N GLY A 16 38.56 -7.72 25.05
CA GLY A 16 38.98 -8.10 23.69
C GLY A 16 38.36 -9.40 23.17
N LEU A 17 37.47 -10.04 23.93
CA LEU A 17 36.74 -11.24 23.52
C LEU A 17 35.28 -10.91 23.23
N ARG A 18 34.68 -11.67 22.30
CA ARG A 18 33.23 -11.66 22.06
C ARG A 18 32.52 -12.18 23.31
N PRO A 19 31.59 -11.43 23.93
CA PRO A 19 30.83 -11.90 25.08
C PRO A 19 30.03 -13.15 24.75
N ASP A 20 29.94 -14.07 25.72
CA ASP A 20 28.96 -15.14 25.68
C ASP A 20 27.62 -14.61 26.19
N VAL A 21 26.51 -15.09 25.61
CA VAL A 21 25.17 -14.55 25.85
C VAL A 21 24.22 -15.71 26.08
N ASP A 22 23.48 -15.67 27.18
CA ASP A 22 22.51 -16.69 27.53
C ASP A 22 21.11 -16.41 26.96
N GLU A 23 20.20 -17.35 27.15
CA GLU A 23 18.83 -17.26 26.65
C GLU A 23 18.08 -16.07 27.26
N ILE A 24 18.21 -15.86 28.57
CA ILE A 24 17.50 -14.82 29.32
C ILE A 24 17.92 -13.44 28.84
N GLU A 25 19.24 -13.21 28.73
CA GLU A 25 19.79 -11.97 28.21
C GLU A 25 19.32 -11.74 26.77
N SER A 26 19.41 -12.77 25.92
CA SER A 26 19.06 -12.63 24.50
C SER A 26 17.58 -12.40 24.21
N MET A 27 16.70 -12.72 25.17
CA MET A 27 15.26 -12.47 25.12
C MET A 27 14.87 -11.11 25.72
N GLY A 28 15.81 -10.38 26.32
CA GLY A 28 15.57 -9.05 26.86
C GLY A 28 15.12 -8.09 25.76
N PRO A 29 14.06 -7.30 25.95
CA PRO A 29 13.54 -6.39 24.91
C PRO A 29 14.51 -5.26 24.55
N SER A 30 15.48 -4.98 25.43
CA SER A 30 16.54 -3.99 25.21
C SER A 30 17.86 -4.62 24.75
N TYR A 31 17.93 -5.94 24.59
CA TYR A 31 19.13 -6.62 24.14
C TYR A 31 19.45 -6.25 22.70
N LYS A 32 20.70 -5.84 22.45
CA LYS A 32 21.21 -5.53 21.11
C LYS A 32 21.96 -6.75 20.60
N GLN A 33 21.46 -7.37 19.55
CA GLN A 33 22.10 -8.54 18.95
C GLN A 33 23.50 -8.20 18.46
N GLN A 34 24.40 -9.18 18.52
CA GLN A 34 25.79 -8.99 18.16
C GLN A 34 25.92 -8.55 16.69
N ALA A 35 26.90 -7.69 16.43
CA ALA A 35 27.22 -7.16 15.12
C ALA A 35 28.72 -7.29 14.81
N ALA A 36 29.09 -7.36 13.53
CA ALA A 36 30.49 -7.52 13.13
C ALA A 36 31.25 -6.19 13.08
N VAL A 37 30.60 -5.09 12.70
CA VAL A 37 31.22 -3.76 12.61
C VAL A 37 30.57 -2.78 13.60
N PRO A 38 31.34 -2.11 14.48
CA PRO A 38 30.80 -1.17 15.45
C PRO A 38 30.34 0.12 14.78
N LEU A 39 29.07 0.48 14.98
CA LEU A 39 28.49 1.76 14.58
C LEU A 39 27.55 2.29 15.66
N GLY A 40 27.30 3.61 15.68
CA GLY A 40 26.33 4.21 16.61
C GLY A 40 24.87 3.82 16.32
N SER A 41 24.58 3.52 15.05
CA SER A 41 23.32 2.99 14.54
C SER A 41 23.62 1.89 13.54
N GLU A 42 22.72 0.91 13.44
CA GLU A 42 22.73 -0.02 12.32
C GLU A 42 22.40 0.73 11.01
N THR A 43 22.91 0.22 9.89
CA THR A 43 22.66 0.76 8.55
C THR A 43 21.64 -0.08 7.80
N HIS A 44 20.79 0.55 7.00
CA HIS A 44 19.88 -0.18 6.11
C HIS A 44 20.62 -1.14 5.18
N ALA A 45 19.96 -2.26 4.89
CA ALA A 45 20.38 -3.19 3.86
C ALA A 45 19.76 -2.79 2.50
N GLY A 46 20.41 -3.21 1.40
CA GLY A 46 20.11 -2.79 0.04
C GLY A 46 19.60 -3.91 -0.87
N GLU A 47 19.12 -5.01 -0.28
CA GLU A 47 18.50 -6.12 -1.01
C GLU A 47 17.09 -5.77 -1.52
N ASP A 48 16.64 -6.52 -2.52
CA ASP A 48 15.28 -6.40 -3.04
C ASP A 48 14.25 -6.73 -1.93
N VAL A 49 13.19 -5.92 -1.84
CA VAL A 49 12.11 -6.10 -0.86
C VAL A 49 10.83 -6.67 -1.50
N ALA A 50 10.06 -7.42 -0.72
CA ALA A 50 8.80 -8.00 -1.19
C ALA A 50 7.70 -6.94 -1.36
N VAL A 51 6.89 -7.11 -2.42
CA VAL A 51 5.65 -6.35 -2.64
C VAL A 51 4.47 -7.34 -2.66
N PHE A 52 3.46 -7.08 -1.83
CA PHE A 52 2.22 -7.87 -1.79
C PHE A 52 1.07 -7.03 -2.35
N ALA A 53 0.30 -7.57 -3.28
CA ALA A 53 -0.80 -6.85 -3.93
C ALA A 53 -2.08 -7.69 -4.02
N ARG A 54 -3.23 -7.02 -3.86
CA ARG A 54 -4.57 -7.59 -4.03
C ARG A 54 -5.53 -6.50 -4.51
N GLY A 55 -6.44 -6.84 -5.41
CA GLY A 55 -7.44 -5.92 -5.97
C GLY A 55 -7.32 -5.76 -7.48
N PRO A 56 -8.02 -4.76 -8.07
CA PRO A 56 -7.90 -4.44 -9.49
C PRO A 56 -6.44 -4.30 -9.89
N TRP A 57 -6.06 -4.95 -10.99
CA TRP A 57 -4.71 -4.89 -11.55
C TRP A 57 -3.57 -5.40 -10.65
N ALA A 58 -3.86 -6.07 -9.52
CA ALA A 58 -2.82 -6.64 -8.66
C ALA A 58 -1.93 -7.68 -9.37
N HIS A 59 -2.44 -8.33 -10.42
CA HIS A 59 -1.69 -9.27 -11.26
C HIS A 59 -0.52 -8.61 -12.03
N LEU A 60 -0.48 -7.27 -12.13
CA LEU A 60 0.66 -6.55 -12.70
C LEU A 60 1.88 -6.57 -11.76
N MET A 61 1.69 -6.79 -10.46
CA MET A 61 2.78 -6.91 -9.49
C MET A 61 3.37 -8.33 -9.54
N HIS A 62 4.35 -8.53 -10.42
CA HIS A 62 5.01 -9.82 -10.61
C HIS A 62 6.51 -9.66 -10.93
N GLY A 63 7.27 -10.73 -10.68
CA GLY A 63 8.71 -10.78 -10.99
C GLY A 63 9.54 -9.84 -10.12
N VAL A 64 10.69 -9.43 -10.67
CA VAL A 64 11.58 -8.41 -10.08
C VAL A 64 11.36 -7.12 -10.86
N GLN A 65 11.09 -6.02 -10.15
CA GLN A 65 10.74 -4.72 -10.72
C GLN A 65 11.45 -3.61 -9.94
N GLU A 66 11.64 -2.47 -10.60
CA GLU A 66 12.10 -1.24 -9.94
C GLU A 66 11.09 -0.74 -8.89
N GLN A 67 11.55 -0.15 -7.79
CA GLN A 67 10.66 0.35 -6.72
C GLN A 67 9.64 1.39 -7.23
N THR A 68 10.00 2.18 -8.25
CA THR A 68 9.10 3.15 -8.90
C THR A 68 7.88 2.50 -9.55
N PHE A 69 7.96 1.22 -9.90
CA PHE A 69 6.86 0.46 -10.48
C PHE A 69 5.64 0.41 -9.55
N VAL A 70 5.85 0.43 -8.22
CA VAL A 70 4.76 0.46 -7.24
C VAL A 70 3.84 1.66 -7.47
N ALA A 71 4.43 2.86 -7.62
CA ALA A 71 3.67 4.08 -7.86
C ALA A 71 2.95 4.04 -9.22
N HIS A 72 3.62 3.52 -10.26
CA HIS A 72 3.04 3.44 -11.60
C HIS A 72 1.83 2.48 -11.66
N VAL A 73 1.92 1.30 -11.05
CA VAL A 73 0.78 0.37 -11.02
C VAL A 73 -0.35 0.91 -10.18
N MET A 74 -0.07 1.61 -9.07
CA MET A 74 -1.12 2.29 -8.28
C MET A 74 -1.83 3.36 -9.10
N ALA A 75 -1.08 4.23 -9.80
CA ALA A 75 -1.66 5.26 -10.65
C ALA A 75 -2.47 4.66 -11.81
N PHE A 76 -1.94 3.62 -12.47
CA PHE A 76 -2.62 2.90 -13.54
C PHE A 76 -3.93 2.26 -13.05
N ALA A 77 -3.90 1.58 -11.91
CA ALA A 77 -5.08 0.92 -11.34
C ALA A 77 -6.18 1.92 -10.95
N ALA A 78 -5.79 3.13 -10.53
CA ALA A 78 -6.69 4.20 -10.11
C ALA A 78 -7.08 5.17 -11.24
N CYS A 79 -6.65 4.95 -12.49
CA CYS A 79 -6.86 5.89 -13.59
C CYS A 79 -6.35 7.32 -13.31
N VAL A 80 -5.24 7.44 -12.61
CA VAL A 80 -4.57 8.72 -12.33
C VAL A 80 -3.52 8.98 -13.41
N GLU A 81 -3.26 10.25 -13.72
CA GLU A 81 -2.21 10.64 -14.66
C GLU A 81 -0.88 9.93 -14.34
N PRO A 82 -0.12 9.50 -15.37
CA PRO A 82 -0.35 9.71 -16.80
C PRO A 82 -1.25 8.66 -17.49
N TYR A 83 -1.95 7.80 -16.75
CA TYR A 83 -2.63 6.61 -17.29
C TYR A 83 -4.13 6.76 -17.55
N THR A 84 -4.65 7.98 -17.62
CA THR A 84 -6.08 8.26 -17.77
C THR A 84 -6.68 7.70 -19.07
N THR A 85 -5.87 7.50 -20.11
CA THR A 85 -6.32 6.93 -21.41
C THR A 85 -6.16 5.42 -21.51
N ASP A 86 -5.24 4.84 -20.75
CA ASP A 86 -4.82 3.44 -20.89
C ASP A 86 -5.43 2.55 -19.80
N CYS A 87 -5.85 3.16 -18.69
CA CYS A 87 -6.57 2.45 -17.66
C CYS A 87 -7.97 2.07 -18.20
N ARG A 88 -8.32 0.79 -18.15
CA ARG A 88 -9.72 0.38 -18.30
C ARG A 88 -10.29 0.25 -16.90
N PRO A 89 -11.18 1.14 -16.43
CA PRO A 89 -11.86 0.92 -15.17
C PRO A 89 -12.60 -0.42 -15.31
N GLN A 90 -12.16 -1.44 -14.57
CA GLN A 90 -12.96 -2.65 -14.47
C GLN A 90 -14.19 -2.25 -13.66
N PRO A 91 -15.42 -2.42 -14.20
CA PRO A 91 -16.61 -2.25 -13.37
C PRO A 91 -16.46 -3.20 -12.17
N PRO A 92 -16.83 -2.79 -10.95
CA PRO A 92 -16.62 -3.59 -9.75
C PRO A 92 -17.23 -4.98 -9.96
N THR A 93 -16.36 -6.00 -10.08
CA THR A 93 -16.78 -7.39 -10.28
C THR A 93 -17.13 -8.01 -8.94
N SER A 94 -18.22 -7.55 -8.31
CA SER A 94 -19.02 -8.35 -7.39
C SER A 94 -20.36 -7.66 -7.05
N PRO A 95 -21.47 -8.40 -6.84
CA PRO A 95 -22.81 -7.85 -6.63
C PRO A 95 -23.04 -7.20 -5.24
N MET A 96 -21.99 -6.89 -4.48
CA MET A 96 -22.09 -6.40 -3.09
C MET A 96 -22.01 -4.88 -2.94
N ASP A 97 -21.66 -4.13 -3.99
CA ASP A 97 -21.55 -2.65 -3.95
C ASP A 97 -22.72 -1.91 -4.62
N THR A 98 -23.84 -2.59 -4.90
CA THR A 98 -25.03 -2.02 -5.57
C THR A 98 -25.78 -0.96 -4.75
N ALA A 99 -25.31 -0.61 -3.55
CA ALA A 99 -26.01 0.33 -2.65
C ALA A 99 -25.56 1.80 -2.75
N HIS A 100 -24.49 2.12 -3.50
CA HIS A 100 -24.02 3.52 -3.61
C HIS A 100 -23.96 4.13 -5.01
N GLN A 101 -24.38 3.39 -6.04
CA GLN A 101 -24.85 4.01 -7.28
C GLN A 101 -26.32 4.38 -7.13
N ALA A 102 -26.62 5.24 -6.15
CA ALA A 102 -27.81 6.06 -6.20
C ALA A 102 -27.65 6.91 -7.46
N ALA A 103 -28.35 6.52 -8.53
CA ALA A 103 -28.45 7.27 -9.76
C ALA A 103 -28.66 8.75 -9.41
N CYS A 104 -27.67 9.59 -9.69
CA CYS A 104 -27.90 11.02 -9.80
C CYS A 104 -28.96 11.17 -10.88
N PRO A 105 -30.20 11.56 -10.57
CA PRO A 105 -31.18 11.80 -11.61
C PRO A 105 -30.62 12.95 -12.44
N SER A 106 -30.40 12.72 -13.73
CA SER A 106 -29.97 13.77 -14.65
C SER A 106 -30.88 14.98 -14.45
N SER A 107 -30.31 16.17 -14.26
CA SER A 107 -31.04 17.44 -14.05
C SER A 107 -32.12 17.70 -15.10
N LEU A 108 -31.98 17.11 -16.30
CA LEU A 108 -32.98 17.04 -17.36
C LEU A 108 -34.32 16.42 -16.92
N ALA A 109 -34.31 15.34 -16.14
CA ALA A 109 -35.53 14.66 -15.69
C ALA A 109 -36.33 15.50 -14.69
N LEU A 110 -35.63 16.24 -13.81
CA LEU A 110 -36.23 17.21 -12.89
C LEU A 110 -36.85 18.39 -13.65
N LEU A 111 -36.14 18.93 -14.65
CA LEU A 111 -36.65 20.03 -15.47
C LEU A 111 -37.88 19.64 -16.29
N VAL A 112 -37.89 18.44 -16.87
CA VAL A 112 -39.05 17.92 -17.62
C VAL A 112 -40.25 17.69 -16.68
N GLY A 113 -40.01 17.16 -15.48
CA GLY A 113 -41.07 16.98 -14.48
C GLY A 113 -41.70 18.29 -14.01
N VAL A 114 -40.87 19.31 -13.73
CA VAL A 114 -41.35 20.64 -13.32
C VAL A 114 -42.09 21.34 -14.46
N LEU A 115 -41.60 21.25 -15.70
CA LEU A 115 -42.27 21.83 -16.87
C LEU A 115 -43.65 21.20 -17.10
N LEU A 116 -43.76 19.87 -16.94
CA LEU A 116 -45.02 19.16 -17.11
C LEU A 116 -46.04 19.55 -16.02
N GLN A 117 -45.60 19.73 -14.77
CA GLN A 117 -46.47 20.18 -13.68
C GLN A 117 -46.93 21.64 -13.83
N LEU A 118 -46.16 22.50 -14.50
CA LEU A 118 -46.54 23.88 -14.81
C LEU A 118 -47.50 23.98 -16.01
N LEU A 119 -47.51 22.99 -16.91
CA LEU A 119 -48.39 22.93 -18.08
C LEU A 119 -49.78 22.34 -17.77
N VAL A 120 -49.90 21.48 -16.76
CA VAL A 120 -51.16 20.85 -16.34
C VAL A 120 -52.23 21.83 -15.81
N PRO A 121 -51.91 22.90 -15.04
CA PRO A 121 -52.94 23.85 -14.58
C PRO A 121 -53.46 24.80 -15.67
N ALA A 122 -52.92 24.76 -16.90
CA ALA A 122 -53.41 25.56 -18.02
C ALA A 122 -54.52 24.87 -18.85
N LEU A 123 -54.95 23.68 -18.43
CA LEU A 123 -55.94 22.83 -19.14
C LEU A 123 -57.24 22.60 -18.34
N HIS A 124 -57.47 23.36 -17.26
CA HIS A 124 -58.77 23.50 -16.60
C HIS A 124 -59.12 24.99 -16.51
#